data_AF-W7NUY5-F1
#
_entry.id   AF-W7NUY5-F1
#
_cell.length_a   1.000
_cell.length_b   1.000
_cell.length_c   1.000
_cell.angle_alpha   90.00
_cell.angle_beta   90.00
_cell.angle_gamma   90.00
#
_symmetry.space_group_name_H-M   'P 1'
#
loop_
_entity.id
_entity.type
_entity.pdbx_description
1 polymer ?
#
loop_
_entity_poly.entity_id
_entity_poly.type
_entity_poly.pdbx_seq_one_letter_code
_entity_poly.pdbx_strand_id
1 'polypeptide(L)' 'MKIIDKKAAMAIQRQHPDSRIFRYCTGKYQWHGSASHYIGQDVAEISGVLAVYAERRRDNHGPYTRLMCITTN' A
#
# COMPACT_ATOMS: atom_id res chain seq x y z
N MET A 1 2.06 5.59 -10.73
CA MET A 1 3.00 5.67 -9.58
C MET A 1 3.53 4.27 -9.22
N LYS A 2 4.59 4.13 -8.42
CA LYS A 2 5.15 2.82 -8.03
C LYS A 2 4.83 2.45 -6.59
N ILE A 3 4.69 1.15 -6.34
CA ILE A 3 4.58 0.61 -4.99
C ILE A 3 5.93 0.79 -4.29
N ILE A 4 5.90 1.36 -3.09
CA ILE A 4 7.07 1.58 -2.24
C ILE A 4 7.03 0.69 -1.00
N ASP A 5 8.14 0.63 -0.27
CA ASP A 5 8.17 -0.08 1.00
C ASP A 5 7.31 0.64 2.07
N LYS A 6 6.82 -0.14 3.04
CA LYS A 6 5.96 0.40 4.10
C LYS A 6 6.67 1.47 4.94
N LYS A 7 7.99 1.38 5.15
CA LYS A 7 8.72 2.35 5.97
C LYS A 7 8.82 3.69 5.25
N ALA A 8 9.09 3.71 3.95
CA ALA A 8 9.06 4.92 3.12
C ALA A 8 7.65 5.52 3.07
N ALA A 9 6.61 4.69 2.89
CA ALA A 9 5.23 5.17 2.99
C ALA A 9 4.97 5.84 4.36
N MET A 10 5.32 5.20 5.47
CA MET A 10 5.13 5.81 6.79
C MET A 10 5.96 7.09 6.99
N ALA A 11 7.09 7.26 6.31
CA ALA A 11 7.83 8.53 6.31
C ALA A 11 7.04 9.64 5.61
N ILE A 12 6.42 9.34 4.46
CA ILE A 12 5.52 10.26 3.76
C ILE A 12 4.31 10.60 4.64
N GLN A 13 3.66 9.61 5.27
CA GLN A 13 2.53 9.87 6.17
C GLN A 13 2.87 10.85 7.30
N ARG A 14 4.08 10.76 7.88
CA ARG A 14 4.54 11.71 8.92
C ARG A 14 4.80 13.12 8.39
N GLN A 15 5.18 13.26 7.12
CA GLN A 15 5.37 14.55 6.46
C GLN A 15 4.03 15.23 6.13
N HIS A 16 2.94 14.47 6.07
CA HIS A 16 1.59 14.95 5.76
C HIS A 16 0.61 14.60 6.89
N PRO A 17 0.55 15.36 8.00
CA PRO A 17 -0.26 15.03 9.16
C PRO A 17 -1.76 14.88 8.88
N ASP A 18 -2.29 15.63 7.90
CA ASP A 18 -3.70 15.55 7.48
C ASP A 18 -3.99 14.39 6.52
N SER A 19 -2.96 13.63 6.16
CA SER A 19 -3.12 12.44 5.32
C SER A 19 -3.72 11.27 6.10
N ARG A 20 -4.33 10.34 5.35
CA ARG A 20 -5.00 9.16 5.91
C ARG A 20 -4.44 7.91 5.27
N ILE A 21 -4.32 6.85 6.07
CA ILE A 21 -4.01 5.51 5.57
C ILE A 21 -5.33 4.85 5.17
N PHE A 22 -5.45 4.45 3.91
CA PHE A 22 -6.65 3.79 3.38
C PHE A 22 -6.30 2.61 2.48
N ARG A 23 -7.32 1.84 2.07
CA ARG A 23 -7.13 0.79 1.07
C ARG A 23 -6.96 1.46 -0.30
N TYR A 24 -5.88 1.12 -1.01
CA TYR A 24 -5.69 1.62 -2.38
C TYR A 24 -6.77 1.05 -3.33
N CYS A 25 -7.12 -0.22 -3.14
CA CYS A 25 -8.20 -0.89 -3.87
C CYS A 25 -8.84 -2.00 -3.02
N THR A 26 -9.86 -2.67 -3.56
CA THR A 26 -10.52 -3.83 -2.94
C THR A 26 -9.82 -5.16 -3.23
N GLY A 27 -8.77 -5.17 -4.06
CA GLY A 27 -8.06 -6.36 -4.50
C GLY A 27 -7.42 -7.15 -3.36
N LYS A 28 -7.51 -8.48 -3.46
CA LYS A 28 -6.70 -9.43 -2.69
C LYS A 28 -5.66 -10.02 -3.62
N TYR A 29 -4.39 -9.81 -3.31
CA TYR A 29 -3.27 -10.28 -4.11
C TYR A 29 -2.57 -11.45 -3.41
N GLN A 30 -1.82 -12.25 -4.17
CA GLN A 30 -1.13 -13.41 -3.62
C GLN A 30 -0.07 -13.00 -2.58
N TRP A 31 0.04 -13.74 -1.48
CA TRP A 31 1.15 -13.56 -0.55
C TRP A 31 2.36 -14.37 -1.02
N HIS A 32 3.48 -13.71 -1.30
CA HIS A 32 4.73 -14.34 -1.78
C HIS A 32 5.79 -14.51 -0.67
N GLY A 33 5.39 -14.50 0.60
CA GLY A 33 6.33 -14.58 1.72
C GLY A 33 6.90 -13.23 2.17
N SER A 34 6.86 -12.20 1.31
CA SER A 34 7.28 -10.84 1.65
C SER A 34 6.52 -9.78 0.86
N ALA A 35 6.31 -8.61 1.47
CA ALA A 35 5.76 -7.43 0.79
C ALA A 35 6.72 -6.86 -0.26
N SER A 36 8.03 -7.17 -0.15
CA SER A 36 9.06 -6.72 -1.10
C SER A 36 8.82 -7.17 -2.53
N HIS A 37 8.12 -8.29 -2.73
CA HIS A 37 7.73 -8.80 -4.04
C HIS A 37 6.98 -7.74 -4.90
N TYR A 38 6.24 -6.85 -4.25
CA TYR A 38 5.42 -5.83 -4.91
C TYR A 38 6.15 -4.50 -5.11
N ILE A 39 7.29 -4.27 -4.44
CA ILE A 39 8.00 -3.00 -4.53
C ILE A 39 8.47 -2.75 -5.96
N GLY A 40 8.29 -1.52 -6.44
CA GLY A 40 8.70 -1.10 -7.78
C GLY A 40 7.70 -1.42 -8.88
N GLN A 41 6.66 -2.22 -8.61
CA GLN A 41 5.58 -2.46 -9.57
C GLN A 41 4.75 -1.19 -9.77
N ASP A 42 4.34 -0.96 -11.02
CA ASP A 42 3.51 0.18 -11.39
C ASP A 42 2.05 -0.03 -10.99
N VAL A 43 1.44 1.03 -10.48
CA VAL A 43 0.01 1.14 -10.21
C VAL A 43 -0.52 2.43 -10.82
N ALA A 44 -1.83 2.46 -11.09
CA ALA A 44 -2.51 3.63 -11.59
C ALA A 44 -2.20 4.87 -10.73
N GLU A 45 -2.08 6.02 -11.38
CA GLU A 45 -1.93 7.28 -10.68
C GLU A 45 -3.32 7.81 -10.33
N ILE A 46 -3.54 8.10 -9.05
CA ILE A 46 -4.83 8.55 -8.52
C ILE A 46 -4.60 9.88 -7.82
N SER A 47 -5.40 10.89 -8.18
CA SER A 47 -5.37 12.20 -7.52
C SER A 47 -5.57 12.05 -6.01
N GLY A 48 -4.74 12.76 -5.23
CA GLY A 48 -4.77 12.72 -3.76
C GLY A 48 -4.02 11.53 -3.15
N VAL A 49 -3.56 10.54 -3.91
CA VAL A 49 -2.72 9.45 -3.38
C VAL A 49 -1.26 9.86 -3.38
N LEU A 50 -0.65 9.88 -2.19
CA LEU A 50 0.75 10.23 -1.97
C LEU A 50 1.69 9.03 -2.10
N ALA A 51 1.23 7.84 -1.70
CA ALA A 51 2.04 6.63 -1.71
C ALA A 51 1.18 5.37 -1.70
N VAL A 52 1.70 4.28 -2.25
CA VAL A 52 1.09 2.95 -2.22
C VAL A 52 2.11 1.94 -1.71
N TYR A 53 1.69 1.06 -0.78
CA TYR A 53 2.54 -0.01 -0.25
C TYR A 53 1.76 -1.31 -0.08
N ALA A 54 2.48 -2.43 -0.15
CA ALA A 54 1.92 -3.75 0.09
C ALA A 54 1.92 -4.11 1.58
N GLU A 55 0.81 -4.70 2.05
CA GLU A 55 0.67 -5.18 3.43
C GLU A 55 0.15 -6.61 3.47
N ARG A 56 0.76 -7.44 4.33
CA ARG A 56 0.27 -8.77 4.63
C ARG A 56 -1.01 -8.71 5.46
N ARG A 57 -2.04 -9.41 5.01
CA ARG A 57 -3.26 -9.68 5.76
C ARG A 57 -3.52 -11.19 5.79
N ARG A 58 -4.46 -11.61 6.64
CA ARG A 58 -4.90 -12.99 6.74
C ARG A 58 -6.41 -13.02 6.92
N ASP A 59 -7.06 -13.97 6.27
CA ASP A 59 -8.43 -14.36 6.54
C ASP A 59 -8.54 -15.90 6.60
N ASN A 60 -9.76 -16.42 6.55
CA ASN A 60 -10.03 -17.86 6.62
C ASN A 60 -9.44 -18.65 5.44
N HIS A 61 -9.11 -18.00 4.32
CA HIS A 61 -8.48 -18.62 3.15
C HIS A 61 -6.95 -18.52 3.16
N GLY A 62 -6.37 -17.97 4.23
CA GLY A 62 -4.92 -17.88 4.41
C GLY A 62 -4.37 -16.46 4.25
N PRO A 63 -3.03 -16.33 4.11
CA PRO A 63 -2.39 -15.04 3.96
C PRO A 63 -2.61 -14.48 2.54
N TYR A 64 -2.88 -13.18 2.46
CA TYR A 64 -2.96 -12.45 1.21
C TYR A 64 -2.28 -11.09 1.36
N THR A 65 -1.98 -10.47 0.23
CA THR A 65 -1.46 -9.10 0.16
C THR A 65 -2.61 -8.15 -0.12
N ARG A 66 -2.65 -7.03 0.59
CA ARG A 66 -3.52 -5.90 0.30
C ARG A 66 -2.67 -4.68 -0.01
N LEU A 67 -3.06 -3.91 -1.03
CA LEU A 67 -2.45 -2.61 -1.30
C LEU A 67 -3.11 -1.54 -0.45
N MET A 68 -2.28 -0.84 0.32
CA MET A 68 -2.65 0.28 1.15
C MET A 68 -2.10 1.56 0.53
N CYS A 69 -2.75 2.68 0.76
CA CYS A 69 -2.29 3.98 0.32
C CYS A 69 -2.27 5.00 1.46
N ILE A 70 -1.51 6.06 1.23
CA ILE A 70 -1.60 7.31 1.98
C ILE A 70 -2.28 8.30 1.05
N THR A 71 -3.36 8.92 1.51
CA THR A 71 -4.14 9.86 0.73
C THR A 71 -4.26 11.19 1.48
N THR A 72 -4.10 12.30 0.77
CA THR A 72 -4.60 13.61 1.22
C THR A 72 -6.10 13.62 0.98
N ASN A 73 -6.87 13.96 2.00
CA ASN A 73 -8.34 14.04 1.91
C ASN A 73 -8.78 15.06 0.87
#